data_AF-A0A8T4B970-F1
#
_entry.id   AF-A0A8T4B970-F1
#
_cell.length_a   1.000
_cell.length_b   1.000
_cell.length_c   1.000
_cell.angle_alpha   90.00
_cell.angle_beta   90.00
_cell.angle_gamma   90.00
#
_symmetry.space_group_name_H-M   'P 1'
#
loop_
_entity.id
_entity.type
_entity.pdbx_description
1 polymer ?
#
loop_
_entity_poly.entity_id
_entity_poly.type
_entity_poly.pdbx_seq_one_letter_code
_entity_poly.pdbx_strand_id
1 'polypeptide(L)'
;MRRVIVVSCLLVLISFTGTSGVAAKAPEDTEAGPLFGGQWSWANNTSSQTSTLNSLPAVAEDYTATWCTNCVKVEHTLEDLQDSGEIQKYHFHRANDHEDPFGSNNTEQHFSSRYTAGAPPIVVFNGTQKQIGSTPNGDSLQEDYRTLIGQSLNLGNGNTTLSWTSQDGGTGIVSWSVDLDMTQFEEYDMSVNIWFVEAAAEFSEGSNGEETYPSIVTEIVEVGNVATGTATVSIPTAYDGDDMQVHLMYHFTPIDDGENSGGEEVKETDDSSSLPSISIIVSLSCIIVAAALFKK
;
A
#
# COMPACT_ATOMS: atom_id res chain seq x y z
N MET A 1 -37.98 -38.56 -5.54
CA MET A 1 -38.54 -37.26 -5.11
C MET A 1 -38.02 -36.80 -3.74
N ARG A 2 -38.22 -37.55 -2.65
CA ARG A 2 -37.78 -37.14 -1.29
C ARG A 2 -36.26 -36.87 -1.14
N ARG A 3 -35.40 -37.64 -1.82
CA ARG A 3 -33.94 -37.44 -1.81
C ARG A 3 -33.47 -36.24 -2.66
N VAL A 4 -34.20 -35.91 -3.72
CA VAL A 4 -33.89 -34.76 -4.60
C VAL A 4 -34.23 -33.46 -3.89
N ILE A 5 -35.37 -33.43 -3.19
CA ILE A 5 -35.79 -32.26 -2.39
C ILE A 5 -34.80 -31.98 -1.26
N VAL A 6 -34.29 -33.02 -0.57
CA VAL A 6 -33.29 -32.85 0.50
C VAL A 6 -31.97 -32.30 -0.03
N VAL A 7 -31.49 -32.76 -1.19
CA VAL A 7 -30.26 -32.25 -1.83
C VAL A 7 -30.44 -30.82 -2.33
N SER A 8 -31.58 -30.49 -2.94
CA SER A 8 -31.90 -29.11 -3.36
C SER A 8 -32.05 -28.17 -2.16
N CYS A 9 -32.66 -28.60 -1.06
CA CYS A 9 -32.73 -27.80 0.17
C CYS A 9 -31.35 -27.60 0.82
N LEU A 10 -30.47 -28.61 0.79
CA LEU A 10 -29.09 -28.48 1.27
C LEU A 10 -28.27 -27.51 0.41
N LEU A 11 -28.40 -27.56 -0.91
CA LEU A 11 -27.74 -26.62 -1.82
C LEU A 11 -28.25 -25.19 -1.61
N VAL A 12 -29.57 -25.00 -1.44
CA VAL A 12 -30.16 -23.69 -1.13
C VAL A 12 -29.67 -23.16 0.23
N LEU A 13 -29.56 -24.03 1.25
CA LEU A 13 -29.06 -23.63 2.57
C LEU A 13 -27.56 -23.27 2.57
N ILE A 14 -26.75 -23.86 1.68
CA ILE A 14 -25.34 -23.49 1.50
C ILE A 14 -25.23 -22.13 0.78
N SER A 15 -26.13 -21.81 -0.14
CA SER A 15 -26.17 -20.49 -0.80
C SER A 15 -26.72 -19.35 0.08
N PHE A 16 -27.18 -19.63 1.31
CA PHE A 16 -27.63 -18.62 2.29
C PHE A 16 -26.72 -18.49 3.51
N THR A 17 -25.55 -19.14 3.55
CA THR A 17 -24.52 -18.74 4.50
C THR A 17 -23.97 -17.42 4.02
N GLY A 18 -24.44 -16.32 4.60
CA GLY A 18 -23.83 -15.01 4.41
C GLY A 18 -22.32 -15.12 4.59
N THR A 19 -21.58 -14.37 3.80
CA THR A 19 -20.12 -14.32 3.81
C THR A 19 -19.66 -14.03 5.23
N SER A 20 -19.22 -15.07 5.94
CA SER A 20 -18.67 -14.92 7.28
C SER A 20 -17.40 -14.10 7.15
N GLY A 21 -17.42 -12.86 7.61
CA GLY A 21 -16.26 -11.96 7.58
C GLY A 21 -15.04 -12.61 8.23
N VAL A 22 -13.85 -12.16 7.85
CA VAL A 22 -12.62 -12.53 8.55
C VAL A 22 -12.56 -11.72 9.83
N ALA A 23 -12.33 -12.38 10.96
CA ALA A 23 -12.17 -11.68 12.25
C ALA A 23 -11.06 -10.62 12.11
N ALA A 24 -11.35 -9.35 12.44
CA ALA A 24 -10.26 -8.39 12.47
C ALA A 24 -9.27 -8.76 13.57
N LYS A 25 -8.00 -8.57 13.27
CA LYS A 25 -6.97 -8.52 14.30
C LYS A 25 -7.01 -7.16 14.99
N ALA A 26 -6.47 -7.11 16.19
CA ALA A 26 -6.19 -5.83 16.83
C ALA A 26 -5.31 -4.98 15.89
N PRO A 27 -5.54 -3.66 15.81
CA PRO A 27 -4.67 -2.77 15.06
C PRO A 27 -3.23 -2.86 15.55
N GLU A 28 -2.29 -2.80 14.61
CA GLU A 28 -0.85 -2.83 14.89
C GLU A 28 -0.16 -1.60 14.30
N ASP A 29 0.87 -1.12 14.99
CA ASP A 29 1.78 -0.14 14.41
C ASP A 29 2.54 -0.78 13.24
N THR A 30 2.69 0.00 12.18
CA THR A 30 3.41 -0.43 10.98
C THR A 30 4.91 -0.22 11.09
N GLU A 31 5.35 0.70 11.95
CA GLU A 31 6.72 1.22 12.01
C GLU A 31 7.22 1.77 10.66
N ALA A 32 6.33 1.99 9.68
CA ALA A 32 6.69 2.38 8.31
C ALA A 32 6.87 3.90 8.14
N GLY A 33 6.42 4.66 9.15
CA GLY A 33 6.40 6.10 9.16
C GLY A 33 5.16 6.74 8.50
N PRO A 34 4.92 8.03 8.77
CA PRO A 34 3.74 8.75 8.29
C PRO A 34 3.58 8.78 6.77
N LEU A 35 2.33 8.70 6.32
CA LEU A 35 1.89 8.96 4.96
C LEU A 35 0.73 9.96 5.01
N PHE A 36 0.86 11.07 4.29
CA PHE A 36 -0.22 12.06 4.16
C PHE A 36 -0.22 12.72 2.79
N GLY A 37 -1.29 13.44 2.47
CA GLY A 37 -1.47 14.13 1.20
C GLY A 37 -2.90 13.98 0.70
N GLY A 38 -3.04 13.58 -0.57
CA GLY A 38 -4.33 13.31 -1.19
C GLY A 38 -5.00 14.50 -1.85
N GLN A 39 -4.29 15.61 -2.00
CA GLN A 39 -4.67 16.61 -3.01
C GLN A 39 -4.57 15.99 -4.38
N TRP A 40 -5.53 16.27 -5.26
CA TRP A 40 -5.61 15.58 -6.54
C TRP A 40 -6.25 16.39 -7.66
N SER A 41 -6.03 15.94 -8.89
CA SER A 41 -6.64 16.48 -10.10
C SER A 41 -6.96 15.36 -11.07
N TRP A 42 -7.97 15.56 -11.93
CA TRP A 42 -8.07 14.76 -13.15
C TRP A 42 -6.80 14.94 -14.00
N ALA A 43 -6.26 13.85 -14.51
CA ALA A 43 -4.99 13.83 -15.24
C ALA A 43 -5.07 14.60 -16.57
N ASN A 44 -6.25 14.66 -17.18
CA ASN A 44 -6.53 15.42 -18.41
C ASN A 44 -6.79 16.92 -18.18
N ASN A 45 -6.81 17.38 -16.93
CA ASN A 45 -7.02 18.79 -16.58
C ASN A 45 -5.72 19.48 -16.16
N THR A 46 -5.77 20.81 -16.08
CA THR A 46 -4.73 21.62 -15.41
C THR A 46 -5.35 22.25 -14.19
N SER A 47 -4.69 22.12 -13.04
CA SER A 47 -5.23 22.58 -11.76
C SER A 47 -4.13 22.99 -10.79
N SER A 48 -4.54 23.73 -9.77
CA SER A 48 -3.70 24.07 -8.63
C SER A 48 -4.58 24.10 -7.39
N GLN A 49 -4.14 23.41 -6.34
CA GLN A 49 -4.83 23.26 -5.07
C GLN A 49 -3.86 23.54 -3.94
N THR A 50 -4.31 24.32 -2.95
CA THR A 50 -3.59 24.55 -1.70
C THR A 50 -4.51 24.19 -0.54
N SER A 51 -4.00 23.38 0.38
CA SER A 51 -4.73 22.91 1.56
C SER A 51 -3.89 23.18 2.81
N THR A 52 -4.53 23.46 3.94
CA THR A 52 -3.82 23.47 5.22
C THR A 52 -3.58 22.03 5.66
N LEU A 53 -2.42 21.74 6.25
CA LEU A 53 -2.04 20.37 6.61
C LEU A 53 -3.03 19.73 7.59
N ASN A 54 -3.60 20.52 8.50
CA ASN A 54 -4.63 20.08 9.45
C ASN A 54 -6.02 19.85 8.85
N SER A 55 -6.23 20.20 7.57
CA SER A 55 -7.49 19.99 6.85
C SER A 55 -7.42 18.83 5.88
N LEU A 56 -6.25 18.19 5.73
CA LEU A 56 -6.11 17.02 4.89
C LEU A 56 -6.93 15.87 5.50
N PRO A 57 -7.68 15.12 4.68
CA PRO A 57 -8.30 13.89 5.14
C PRO A 57 -7.23 12.87 5.51
N ALA A 58 -7.57 11.91 6.38
CA ALA A 58 -6.65 10.80 6.61
C ALA A 58 -6.53 9.94 5.35
N VAL A 59 -5.36 9.35 5.14
CA VAL A 59 -5.12 8.44 4.02
C VAL A 59 -5.49 7.03 4.45
N ALA A 60 -6.31 6.33 3.66
CA ALA A 60 -6.62 4.92 3.87
C ALA A 60 -6.14 4.10 2.66
N GLU A 61 -5.13 3.27 2.85
CA GLU A 61 -4.64 2.32 1.85
C GLU A 61 -5.31 0.97 2.10
N ASP A 62 -6.20 0.55 1.21
CA ASP A 62 -6.93 -0.72 1.27
C ASP A 62 -6.33 -1.76 0.33
N TYR A 63 -5.66 -2.76 0.88
CA TYR A 63 -5.15 -3.89 0.12
C TYR A 63 -6.25 -4.92 -0.08
N THR A 64 -6.68 -5.05 -1.33
CA THR A 64 -7.92 -5.72 -1.73
C THR A 64 -7.71 -6.67 -2.92
N ALA A 65 -8.77 -7.38 -3.30
CA ALA A 65 -8.81 -8.08 -4.58
C ALA A 65 -10.24 -8.25 -5.11
N THR A 66 -10.39 -8.34 -6.44
CA THR A 66 -11.68 -8.57 -7.13
C THR A 66 -12.34 -9.91 -6.77
N TRP A 67 -11.56 -10.89 -6.30
CA TRP A 67 -12.05 -12.19 -5.84
C TRP A 67 -12.30 -12.22 -4.31
N CYS A 68 -11.91 -11.17 -3.59
CA CYS A 68 -11.99 -11.13 -2.13
C CYS A 68 -13.38 -10.69 -1.66
N THR A 69 -14.27 -11.66 -1.41
CA THR A 69 -15.60 -11.35 -0.85
C THR A 69 -15.56 -10.69 0.53
N ASN A 70 -14.51 -10.95 1.32
CA ASN A 70 -14.34 -10.31 2.62
C ASN A 70 -13.95 -8.83 2.53
N CYS A 71 -13.44 -8.40 1.37
CA CYS A 71 -12.98 -7.03 1.14
C CYS A 71 -14.16 -6.09 0.88
N VAL A 72 -15.26 -6.56 0.29
CA VAL A 72 -16.47 -5.77 0.01
C VAL A 72 -16.98 -5.01 1.24
N LYS A 73 -16.99 -5.66 2.42
CA LYS A 73 -17.43 -4.99 3.64
C LYS A 73 -16.46 -3.89 4.10
N VAL A 74 -15.15 -4.11 3.92
CA VAL A 74 -14.12 -3.11 4.23
C VAL A 74 -14.26 -1.92 3.29
N GLU A 75 -14.37 -2.19 1.99
CA GLU A 75 -14.56 -1.20 0.95
C GLU A 75 -15.78 -0.30 1.20
N HIS A 76 -16.96 -0.88 1.48
CA HIS A 76 -18.16 -0.10 1.81
C HIS A 76 -18.00 0.73 3.09
N THR A 77 -17.27 0.22 4.09
CA THR A 77 -17.00 0.97 5.31
C THR A 77 -16.09 2.17 5.03
N LEU A 78 -15.08 2.01 4.17
CA LEU A 78 -14.20 3.08 3.74
C LEU A 78 -14.94 4.10 2.87
N GLU A 79 -15.86 3.65 2.01
CA GLU A 79 -16.72 4.56 1.22
C GLU A 79 -17.56 5.47 2.13
N ASP A 80 -18.22 4.91 3.15
CA ASP A 80 -19.00 5.70 4.12
C ASP A 80 -18.15 6.77 4.84
N LEU A 81 -16.88 6.46 5.13
CA LEU A 81 -15.94 7.38 5.77
C LEU A 81 -15.43 8.46 4.80
N GLN A 82 -15.20 8.09 3.54
CA GLN A 82 -14.80 9.02 2.48
C GLN A 82 -15.92 10.00 2.15
N ASP A 83 -17.17 9.52 2.04
CA ASP A 83 -18.37 10.33 1.83
C ASP A 83 -18.60 11.34 2.97
N SER A 84 -18.16 10.99 4.17
CA SER A 84 -18.19 11.86 5.35
C SER A 84 -17.03 12.87 5.39
N GLY A 85 -16.08 12.78 4.44
CA GLY A 85 -14.90 13.63 4.34
C GLY A 85 -13.82 13.32 5.38
N GLU A 86 -13.88 12.15 6.02
CA GLU A 86 -12.93 11.75 7.08
C GLU A 86 -11.63 11.18 6.49
N ILE A 87 -11.73 10.53 5.34
CA ILE A 87 -10.61 9.88 4.66
C ILE A 87 -10.57 10.17 3.16
N GLN A 88 -9.40 9.97 2.56
CA GLN A 88 -9.20 9.71 1.14
C GLN A 88 -8.74 8.25 1.01
N LYS A 89 -9.55 7.42 0.36
CA LYS A 89 -9.26 5.98 0.19
C LYS A 89 -8.48 5.70 -1.09
N TYR A 90 -7.69 4.65 -1.07
CA TYR A 90 -6.86 4.17 -2.17
C TYR A 90 -6.84 2.64 -2.17
N HIS A 91 -7.27 2.01 -3.26
CA HIS A 91 -7.33 0.57 -3.38
C HIS A 91 -6.05 0.03 -4.02
N PHE A 92 -5.33 -0.79 -3.27
CA PHE A 92 -4.15 -1.52 -3.70
C PHE A 92 -4.54 -2.95 -4.05
N HIS A 93 -4.68 -3.20 -5.34
CA HIS A 93 -4.95 -4.54 -5.85
C HIS A 93 -3.67 -5.37 -5.94
N ARG A 94 -3.80 -6.68 -5.72
CA ARG A 94 -2.67 -7.62 -5.72
C ARG A 94 -2.03 -7.72 -7.11
N ALA A 95 -0.70 -7.69 -7.19
CA ALA A 95 -0.01 -7.86 -8.47
C ALA A 95 0.13 -9.33 -8.89
N ASN A 96 0.22 -9.56 -10.21
CA ASN A 96 0.34 -10.89 -10.84
C ASN A 96 -0.75 -11.87 -10.41
N ASP A 97 -1.94 -11.35 -10.14
CA ASP A 97 -3.11 -12.15 -9.85
C ASP A 97 -3.89 -12.40 -11.15
N HIS A 98 -4.30 -13.64 -11.37
CA HIS A 98 -5.00 -14.02 -12.59
C HIS A 98 -6.51 -13.76 -12.52
N GLU A 99 -7.04 -13.58 -11.31
CA GLU A 99 -8.45 -13.26 -11.07
C GLU A 99 -8.67 -11.76 -10.87
N ASP A 100 -7.59 -11.00 -10.66
CA ASP A 100 -7.61 -9.55 -10.42
C ASP A 100 -6.66 -8.83 -11.39
N PRO A 101 -7.20 -8.04 -12.34
CA PRO A 101 -6.39 -7.39 -13.38
C PRO A 101 -5.79 -6.04 -12.96
N PHE A 102 -6.10 -5.53 -11.77
CA PHE A 102 -5.86 -4.12 -11.44
C PHE A 102 -4.50 -3.86 -10.77
N GLY A 103 -3.92 -4.87 -10.11
CA GLY A 103 -2.66 -4.70 -9.40
C GLY A 103 -1.44 -4.64 -10.32
N SER A 104 -0.43 -3.85 -9.93
CA SER A 104 0.85 -3.74 -10.64
C SER A 104 2.03 -4.07 -9.72
N ASN A 105 3.16 -4.54 -10.27
CA ASN A 105 4.35 -4.80 -9.45
C ASN A 105 4.83 -3.58 -8.67
N ASN A 106 4.60 -2.38 -9.22
CA ASN A 106 4.95 -1.12 -8.58
C ASN A 106 4.09 -0.86 -7.33
N THR A 107 2.76 -1.04 -7.42
CA THR A 107 1.85 -0.79 -6.29
C THR A 107 1.93 -1.89 -5.23
N GLU A 108 2.11 -3.15 -5.65
CA GLU A 108 2.40 -4.27 -4.75
C GLU A 108 3.72 -4.07 -4.00
N GLN A 109 4.78 -3.59 -4.68
CA GLN A 109 6.05 -3.32 -4.02
C GLN A 109 5.94 -2.20 -2.99
N HIS A 110 5.23 -1.11 -3.29
CA HIS A 110 4.94 -0.05 -2.33
C HIS A 110 4.28 -0.62 -1.08
N PHE A 111 3.15 -1.31 -1.24
CA PHE A 111 2.38 -1.82 -0.10
C PHE A 111 3.18 -2.88 0.69
N SER A 112 3.80 -3.83 -0.02
CA SER A 112 4.58 -4.91 0.61
C SER A 112 5.80 -4.40 1.37
N SER A 113 6.54 -3.43 0.83
CA SER A 113 7.75 -2.92 1.45
C SER A 113 7.48 -2.12 2.73
N ARG A 114 6.37 -1.38 2.77
CA ARG A 114 5.98 -0.60 3.94
C ARG A 114 5.27 -1.45 5.00
N TYR A 115 4.40 -2.37 4.59
CA TYR A 115 3.43 -2.97 5.53
C TYR A 115 3.54 -4.48 5.68
N THR A 116 4.39 -5.14 4.87
CA THR A 116 4.38 -6.59 4.66
C THR A 116 3.01 -7.06 4.19
N ALA A 117 2.81 -7.15 2.88
CA ALA A 117 1.54 -7.60 2.32
C ALA A 117 1.23 -9.04 2.75
N GLY A 118 -0.06 -9.33 2.85
CA GLY A 118 -0.58 -10.62 3.27
C GLY A 118 -1.81 -11.01 2.47
N ALA A 119 -2.70 -11.79 3.06
CA ALA A 119 -4.01 -12.02 2.47
C ALA A 119 -4.92 -10.80 2.72
N PRO A 120 -5.64 -10.28 1.71
CA PRO A 120 -6.57 -9.19 1.89
C PRO A 120 -7.83 -9.65 2.69
N PRO A 121 -8.57 -8.72 3.34
CA PRO A 121 -8.34 -7.28 3.36
C PRO A 121 -7.34 -6.83 4.42
N ILE A 122 -6.55 -5.80 4.08
CA ILE A 122 -5.66 -5.08 5.01
C ILE A 122 -5.86 -3.59 4.77
N VAL A 123 -6.19 -2.83 5.80
CA VAL A 123 -6.28 -1.37 5.72
C VAL A 123 -5.16 -0.74 6.52
N VAL A 124 -4.49 0.25 5.93
CA VAL A 124 -3.50 1.08 6.62
C VAL A 124 -3.98 2.52 6.65
N PHE A 125 -4.02 3.12 7.84
CA PHE A 125 -4.38 4.52 8.03
C PHE A 125 -3.11 5.36 8.23
N ASN A 126 -2.99 6.42 7.44
CA ASN A 126 -1.92 7.42 7.51
C ASN A 126 -0.51 6.81 7.46
N GLY A 127 -0.38 5.61 6.91
CA GLY A 127 0.85 4.84 6.88
C GLY A 127 1.36 4.35 8.24
N THR A 128 0.66 4.60 9.35
CA THR A 128 1.17 4.30 10.71
C THR A 128 0.45 3.14 11.39
N GLN A 129 -0.85 2.94 11.11
CA GLN A 129 -1.66 1.92 11.77
C GLN A 129 -2.29 0.98 10.78
N LYS A 130 -2.13 -0.32 10.99
CA LYS A 130 -2.65 -1.37 10.11
C LYS A 130 -3.68 -2.22 10.82
N GLN A 131 -4.77 -2.53 10.14
CA GLN A 131 -5.79 -3.47 10.60
C GLN A 131 -6.09 -4.51 9.52
N ILE A 132 -6.02 -5.78 9.90
CA ILE A 132 -6.27 -6.92 9.01
C ILE A 132 -7.65 -7.49 9.33
N GLY A 133 -8.46 -7.79 8.31
CA GLY A 133 -9.77 -8.45 8.44
C GLY A 133 -10.97 -7.50 8.33
N SER A 134 -12.19 -8.07 8.29
CA SER A 134 -13.43 -7.38 7.92
C SER A 134 -14.55 -7.43 8.97
N THR A 135 -14.26 -7.99 10.14
CA THR A 135 -15.19 -8.04 11.29
C THR A 135 -14.67 -7.10 12.37
N PRO A 136 -15.50 -6.24 12.96
CA PRO A 136 -15.03 -5.28 13.97
C PRO A 136 -14.39 -5.96 15.19
N ASN A 137 -13.41 -5.27 15.77
CA ASN A 137 -12.92 -5.52 17.13
C ASN A 137 -13.87 -4.92 18.18
N GLY A 138 -14.48 -3.77 17.87
CA GLY A 138 -15.45 -3.08 18.71
C GLY A 138 -16.92 -3.25 18.27
N ASP A 139 -17.69 -2.18 18.42
CA ASP A 139 -19.14 -2.17 18.10
C ASP A 139 -19.41 -2.20 16.59
N SER A 140 -18.57 -1.53 15.80
CA SER A 140 -18.65 -1.52 14.34
C SER A 140 -17.29 -1.24 13.71
N LEU A 141 -17.12 -1.67 12.45
CA LEU A 141 -15.84 -1.51 11.74
C LEU A 141 -15.58 -0.02 11.47
N GLN A 142 -16.64 0.76 11.26
CA GLN A 142 -16.58 2.20 11.06
C GLN A 142 -16.01 2.91 12.31
N GLU A 143 -16.46 2.56 13.50
CA GLU A 143 -15.96 3.15 14.75
C GLU A 143 -14.52 2.72 15.07
N ASP A 144 -14.16 1.47 14.75
CA ASP A 144 -12.78 1.01 14.84
C ASP A 144 -11.87 1.87 13.94
N TYR A 145 -12.28 2.11 12.69
CA TYR A 145 -11.51 2.94 11.75
C TYR A 145 -11.45 4.42 12.18
N ARG A 146 -12.54 5.01 12.69
CA ARG A 146 -12.51 6.38 13.25
C ARG A 146 -11.49 6.52 14.38
N THR A 147 -11.32 5.48 15.19
CA THR A 147 -10.30 5.46 16.24
C THR A 147 -8.89 5.51 15.65
N LEU A 148 -8.64 4.83 14.52
CA LEU A 148 -7.35 4.84 13.83
C LEU A 148 -7.09 6.16 13.09
N ILE A 149 -8.12 6.69 12.41
CA ILE A 149 -8.09 7.99 11.72
C ILE A 149 -7.79 9.14 12.68
N GLY A 150 -8.33 9.08 13.90
CA GLY A 150 -8.15 10.12 14.93
C GLY A 150 -6.72 10.23 15.49
N GLN A 151 -5.79 9.35 15.10
CA GLN A 151 -4.40 9.44 15.52
C GLN A 151 -3.66 10.56 14.78
N SER A 152 -3.23 11.57 15.52
CA SER A 152 -2.54 12.74 14.97
C SER A 152 -1.17 12.38 14.39
N LEU A 153 -0.91 12.80 13.15
CA LEU A 153 0.42 12.80 12.53
C LEU A 153 1.29 14.00 12.92
N ASN A 154 0.74 14.95 13.69
CA ASN A 154 1.44 16.17 14.13
C ASN A 154 2.01 17.03 12.99
N LEU A 155 1.31 17.08 11.84
CA LEU A 155 1.74 17.85 10.64
C LEU A 155 1.84 19.38 10.87
N GLY A 156 1.31 19.90 11.99
CA GLY A 156 1.34 21.33 12.31
C GLY A 156 0.31 22.16 11.53
N ASN A 157 0.62 23.46 11.37
CA ASN A 157 -0.31 24.47 10.82
C ASN A 157 0.08 24.99 9.44
N GLY A 158 1.08 24.36 8.79
CA GLY A 158 1.52 24.76 7.47
C GLY A 158 0.52 24.38 6.38
N ASN A 159 0.96 24.50 5.14
CA ASN A 159 0.15 24.20 3.96
C ASN A 159 0.89 23.25 3.01
N THR A 160 0.13 22.58 2.16
CA THR A 160 0.65 21.86 1.01
C THR A 160 -0.07 22.33 -0.25
N THR A 161 0.68 22.42 -1.35
CA THR A 161 0.20 22.84 -2.65
C THR A 161 0.57 21.82 -3.70
N LEU A 162 -0.43 21.36 -4.44
CA LEU A 162 -0.31 20.61 -5.69
C LEU A 162 -0.59 21.56 -6.85
N SER A 163 0.28 21.61 -7.85
CA SER A 163 -0.03 22.17 -9.17
C SER A 163 0.22 21.11 -10.24
N TRP A 164 -0.80 20.84 -11.04
CA TRP A 164 -0.77 19.85 -12.12
C TRP A 164 -1.04 20.54 -13.46
N THR A 165 -0.22 20.25 -14.46
CA THR A 165 -0.41 20.71 -15.84
C THR A 165 -0.36 19.51 -16.77
N SER A 166 -1.53 19.13 -17.30
CA SER A 166 -1.60 18.12 -18.36
C SER A 166 -0.94 18.64 -19.64
N GLN A 167 -0.22 17.75 -20.34
CA GLN A 167 0.42 18.06 -21.62
C GLN A 167 -0.28 17.31 -22.76
N ASP A 168 0.47 16.61 -23.61
CA ASP A 168 -0.01 15.99 -24.85
C ASP A 168 -0.77 14.66 -24.61
N GLY A 169 -1.56 14.58 -23.53
CA GLY A 169 -2.42 13.45 -23.17
C GLY A 169 -1.72 12.21 -22.61
N GLY A 170 -0.39 12.16 -22.58
CA GLY A 170 0.40 11.05 -22.03
C GLY A 170 1.43 11.45 -20.98
N THR A 171 1.61 12.74 -20.75
CA THR A 171 2.54 13.29 -19.75
C THR A 171 1.89 14.48 -19.06
N GLY A 172 2.41 14.81 -17.88
CA GLY A 172 2.10 16.06 -17.22
C GLY A 172 3.23 16.56 -16.34
N ILE A 173 3.17 17.84 -16.01
CA ILE A 173 4.09 18.48 -15.07
C ILE A 173 3.38 18.59 -13.73
N VAL A 174 4.02 18.03 -12.70
CA VAL A 174 3.65 18.29 -11.32
C VAL A 174 4.60 19.30 -10.71
N SER A 175 4.08 20.22 -9.90
CA SER A 175 4.84 21.03 -8.98
C SER A 175 4.23 20.93 -7.59
N TRP A 176 5.07 20.83 -6.57
CA TRP A 176 4.64 20.72 -5.19
C TRP A 176 5.36 21.72 -4.29
N SER A 177 4.70 22.07 -3.19
CA SER A 177 5.28 22.82 -2.09
C SER A 177 4.62 22.38 -0.80
N VAL A 178 5.40 22.02 0.22
CA VAL A 178 4.91 21.76 1.57
C VAL A 178 5.65 22.63 2.58
N ASP A 179 4.89 23.29 3.44
CA ASP A 179 5.37 24.01 4.61
C ASP A 179 5.23 23.08 5.82
N LEU A 180 6.26 22.29 6.08
CA LEU A 180 6.33 21.33 7.17
C LEU A 180 7.54 21.65 8.05
N ASP A 181 7.36 21.58 9.36
CA ASP A 181 8.48 21.64 10.31
C ASP A 181 9.23 20.30 10.30
N MET A 182 10.26 20.22 9.46
CA MET A 182 11.07 19.02 9.28
C MET A 182 11.78 18.55 10.56
N THR A 183 11.90 19.40 11.58
CA THR A 183 12.51 18.99 12.86
C THR A 183 11.71 17.91 13.58
N GLN A 184 10.41 17.81 13.30
CA GLN A 184 9.54 16.76 13.84
C GLN A 184 9.70 15.41 13.13
N PHE A 185 10.42 15.39 12.00
CA PHE A 185 10.59 14.23 11.13
C PHE A 185 12.08 13.91 10.91
N GLU A 186 12.97 14.32 11.83
CA GLU A 186 14.43 14.11 11.71
C GLU A 186 14.84 12.64 11.65
N GLU A 187 14.00 11.74 12.17
CA GLU A 187 14.20 10.28 12.16
C GLU A 187 13.72 9.63 10.86
N TYR A 188 13.28 10.41 9.87
CA TYR A 188 12.67 9.91 8.64
C TYR A 188 13.29 10.55 7.40
N ASP A 189 13.44 9.75 6.34
CA ASP A 189 13.64 10.24 4.98
C ASP A 189 12.27 10.54 4.35
N MET A 190 12.12 11.76 3.82
CA MET A 190 10.93 12.17 3.09
C MET A 190 11.07 11.85 1.60
N SER A 191 10.05 11.23 1.01
CA SER A 191 9.84 11.20 -0.44
C SER A 191 8.50 11.79 -0.82
N VAL A 192 8.47 12.44 -1.98
CA VAL A 192 7.30 13.06 -2.60
C VAL A 192 6.91 12.18 -3.77
N ASN A 193 5.68 11.71 -3.75
CA ASN A 193 5.18 10.70 -4.66
C ASN A 193 3.94 11.20 -5.36
N ILE A 194 3.83 10.83 -6.63
CA ILE A 194 2.62 10.98 -7.42
C ILE A 194 1.98 9.62 -7.54
N TRP A 195 0.75 9.52 -7.07
CA TRP A 195 -0.08 8.34 -7.23
C TRP A 195 -1.06 8.59 -8.36
N PHE A 196 -1.02 7.71 -9.36
CA PHE A 196 -2.04 7.65 -10.38
C PHE A 196 -3.15 6.72 -9.92
N VAL A 197 -4.36 7.25 -9.93
CA VAL A 197 -5.55 6.59 -9.38
C VAL A 197 -6.62 6.60 -10.45
N GLU A 198 -7.07 5.43 -10.86
CA GLU A 198 -8.26 5.30 -11.69
C GLU A 198 -9.50 5.45 -10.81
N ALA A 199 -10.39 6.35 -11.18
CA ALA A 199 -11.52 6.70 -10.32
C ALA A 199 -12.47 5.51 -10.16
N ALA A 200 -12.75 4.79 -11.24
CA ALA A 200 -13.54 3.56 -11.25
C ALA A 200 -13.26 2.70 -12.49
N ALA A 201 -13.18 1.38 -12.32
CA ALA A 201 -13.09 0.42 -13.41
C ALA A 201 -14.21 -0.63 -13.35
N GLU A 202 -14.73 -1.02 -14.50
CA GLU A 202 -15.78 -2.03 -14.64
C GLU A 202 -15.18 -3.43 -14.87
N PHE A 203 -15.43 -4.36 -13.95
CA PHE A 203 -14.94 -5.73 -14.04
C PHE A 203 -15.94 -6.76 -13.49
N SER A 204 -16.97 -7.04 -14.30
CA SER A 204 -18.02 -8.04 -13.97
C SER A 204 -17.54 -9.49 -13.80
N GLU A 205 -16.28 -9.81 -14.12
CA GLU A 205 -15.70 -11.14 -13.92
C GLU A 205 -15.19 -11.36 -12.49
N GLY A 206 -15.16 -10.32 -11.65
CA GLY A 206 -14.79 -10.41 -10.24
C GLY A 206 -15.71 -11.35 -9.45
N SER A 207 -15.13 -12.25 -8.67
CA SER A 207 -15.90 -13.27 -7.92
C SER A 207 -16.42 -12.77 -6.57
N ASN A 208 -16.07 -11.54 -6.15
CA ASN A 208 -16.60 -10.91 -4.95
C ASN A 208 -18.00 -10.32 -5.13
N GLY A 209 -18.50 -10.20 -6.38
CA GLY A 209 -19.84 -9.74 -6.70
C GLY A 209 -19.97 -8.23 -6.94
N GLU A 210 -18.87 -7.48 -6.86
CA GLU A 210 -18.82 -6.08 -7.30
C GLU A 210 -18.65 -6.02 -8.83
N GLU A 211 -19.30 -5.04 -9.45
CA GLU A 211 -19.19 -4.80 -10.90
C GLU A 211 -18.23 -3.64 -11.20
N THR A 212 -18.16 -2.66 -10.29
CA THR A 212 -17.34 -1.45 -10.40
C THR A 212 -16.38 -1.37 -9.22
N TYR A 213 -15.09 -1.16 -9.50
CA TYR A 213 -14.04 -1.06 -8.49
C TYR A 213 -13.47 0.37 -8.47
N PRO A 214 -13.64 1.13 -7.37
CA PRO A 214 -13.23 2.53 -7.30
C PRO A 214 -11.79 2.71 -6.81
N SER A 215 -11.25 3.92 -7.02
CA SER A 215 -10.02 4.42 -6.36
C SER A 215 -8.80 3.51 -6.53
N ILE A 216 -8.66 2.87 -7.69
CA ILE A 216 -7.60 1.90 -7.97
C ILE A 216 -6.27 2.63 -8.15
N VAL A 217 -5.30 2.35 -7.29
CA VAL A 217 -3.93 2.87 -7.49
C VAL A 217 -3.26 2.04 -8.58
N THR A 218 -2.94 2.67 -9.71
CA THR A 218 -2.35 1.98 -10.87
C THR A 218 -0.83 2.09 -10.88
N GLU A 219 -0.29 3.26 -10.50
CA GLU A 219 1.14 3.55 -10.50
C GLU A 219 1.52 4.60 -9.46
N ILE A 220 2.69 4.43 -8.85
CA ILE A 220 3.32 5.32 -7.89
C ILE A 220 4.68 5.73 -8.43
N VAL A 221 4.88 7.05 -8.57
CA VAL A 221 6.10 7.65 -9.09
C VAL A 221 6.69 8.58 -8.04
N GLU A 222 7.89 8.24 -7.53
CA GLU A 222 8.67 9.16 -6.72
C GLU A 222 9.18 10.31 -7.60
N VAL A 223 8.85 11.55 -7.23
CA VAL A 223 9.18 12.76 -7.99
C VAL A 223 10.19 13.65 -7.30
N GLY A 224 10.47 13.44 -6.02
CA GLY A 224 11.51 14.16 -5.29
C GLY A 224 11.55 13.80 -3.81
N ASN A 225 12.45 14.45 -3.07
CA ASN A 225 12.69 14.21 -1.65
C ASN A 225 12.90 15.51 -0.86
N VAL A 226 12.40 16.63 -1.40
CA VAL A 226 12.52 17.97 -0.83
C VAL A 226 11.17 18.67 -0.81
N ALA A 227 11.03 19.66 0.08
CA ALA A 227 9.75 20.30 0.37
C ALA A 227 9.11 21.03 -0.83
N THR A 228 9.91 21.48 -1.79
CA THR A 228 9.43 22.18 -3.00
C THR A 228 10.11 21.61 -4.23
N GLY A 229 9.36 21.43 -5.30
CA GLY A 229 9.94 20.91 -6.53
C GLY A 229 8.95 20.82 -7.68
N THR A 230 9.46 20.31 -8.80
CA THR A 230 8.67 20.01 -9.99
C THR A 230 9.27 18.84 -10.73
N ALA A 231 8.42 18.03 -11.35
CA ALA A 231 8.80 16.89 -12.16
C ALA A 231 7.86 16.73 -13.34
N THR A 232 8.35 16.09 -14.40
CA THR A 232 7.50 15.59 -15.50
C THR A 232 7.29 14.10 -15.29
N VAL A 233 6.03 13.66 -15.34
CA VAL A 233 5.64 12.26 -15.15
C VAL A 233 4.85 11.79 -16.37
N SER A 234 4.99 10.50 -16.67
CA SER A 234 4.14 9.81 -17.65
C SER A 234 2.83 9.42 -16.98
N ILE A 235 1.71 9.57 -17.69
CA ILE A 235 0.39 9.18 -17.20
C ILE A 235 0.17 7.72 -17.63
N PRO A 236 -0.10 6.77 -16.71
CA PRO A 236 -0.42 5.40 -17.06
C PRO A 236 -1.74 5.32 -17.80
N THR A 237 -1.95 4.21 -18.50
CA THR A 237 -3.23 3.91 -19.14
C THR A 237 -4.18 3.38 -18.07
N ALA A 238 -5.38 3.96 -17.99
CA ALA A 238 -6.49 3.42 -17.21
C ALA A 238 -6.89 2.02 -17.73
N TYR A 239 -7.43 1.19 -16.88
CA TYR A 239 -7.99 -0.11 -17.25
C TYR A 239 -9.12 0.07 -18.26
N ASP A 240 -10.03 1.00 -17.98
CA ASP A 240 -11.05 1.44 -18.91
C ASP A 240 -11.27 2.97 -18.83
N GLY A 241 -12.21 3.49 -19.61
CA GLY A 241 -12.57 4.91 -19.52
C GLY A 241 -11.46 5.94 -19.81
N ASP A 242 -11.69 7.17 -19.32
CA ASP A 242 -10.75 8.30 -19.30
C ASP A 242 -10.97 9.05 -17.98
N ASP A 243 -10.65 8.38 -16.88
CA ASP A 243 -10.95 8.79 -15.51
C ASP A 243 -9.73 8.65 -14.58
N MET A 244 -8.53 8.79 -15.16
CA MET A 244 -7.28 8.82 -14.41
C MET A 244 -7.15 10.11 -13.60
N GLN A 245 -6.74 9.97 -12.34
CA GLN A 245 -6.47 11.04 -11.38
C GLN A 245 -4.99 11.04 -10.99
N VAL A 246 -4.48 12.20 -10.62
CA VAL A 246 -3.11 12.43 -10.13
C VAL A 246 -3.20 12.95 -8.71
N HIS A 247 -2.59 12.22 -7.77
CA HIS A 247 -2.62 12.51 -6.33
C HIS A 247 -1.21 12.81 -5.82
N LEU A 248 -1.08 13.85 -4.99
CA LEU A 248 0.18 14.21 -4.34
C LEU A 248 0.27 13.57 -2.95
N MET A 249 1.33 12.81 -2.72
CA MET A 249 1.56 12.06 -1.49
C MET A 249 2.96 12.33 -0.93
N TYR A 250 3.06 12.45 0.40
CA TYR A 250 4.31 12.59 1.13
C TYR A 250 4.52 11.36 1.98
N HIS A 251 5.62 10.65 1.72
CA HIS A 251 6.00 9.44 2.47
C HIS A 251 7.16 9.81 3.38
N PHE A 252 7.04 9.42 4.64
CA PHE A 252 8.14 9.44 5.59
C PHE A 252 8.51 7.99 5.89
N THR A 253 9.78 7.67 5.71
CA THR A 253 10.31 6.31 5.94
C THR A 253 11.41 6.42 6.99
N PRO A 254 11.38 5.61 8.08
CA PRO A 254 12.39 5.68 9.11
C PRO A 254 13.80 5.53 8.53
N ILE A 255 14.74 6.31 9.03
CA ILE A 255 16.15 6.17 8.70
C ILE A 255 16.65 4.89 9.38
N ASP A 256 17.19 3.96 8.59
CA ASP A 256 17.81 2.76 9.14
C ASP A 256 19.18 3.13 9.73
N ASP A 257 19.21 3.35 11.04
CA ASP A 257 20.43 3.62 11.80
C ASP A 257 21.27 2.34 12.05
N GLY A 258 21.06 1.23 11.34
CA GLY A 258 21.99 0.10 11.29
C GLY A 258 22.33 -0.61 12.62
N GLU A 259 21.70 -0.26 13.74
CA GLU A 259 21.98 -0.84 15.06
C GLU A 259 20.80 -1.67 15.58
N ASN A 260 20.58 -2.86 15.01
CA ASN A 260 20.20 -4.05 15.79
C ASN A 260 20.30 -5.36 14.98
N SER A 261 21.51 -5.79 14.62
CA SER A 261 21.75 -7.23 14.59
C SER A 261 22.49 -7.58 15.87
N GLY A 262 21.71 -7.79 16.94
CA GLY A 262 22.17 -8.48 18.13
C GLY A 262 22.72 -9.84 17.72
N GLY A 263 24.02 -9.87 17.42
CA GLY A 263 24.78 -11.11 17.34
C GLY A 263 24.67 -11.74 18.71
N GLU A 264 23.97 -12.88 18.78
CA GLU A 264 24.01 -13.76 19.93
C GLU A 264 25.48 -13.99 20.29
N GLU A 265 25.93 -13.41 21.40
CA GLU A 265 27.17 -13.84 22.05
C GLU A 265 26.99 -15.32 22.41
N VAL A 266 27.48 -16.19 21.53
CA VAL A 266 27.73 -17.58 21.86
C VAL A 266 28.73 -17.54 23.02
N LYS A 267 28.25 -17.85 24.23
CA LYS A 267 29.11 -18.11 25.38
C LYS A 267 29.98 -19.32 25.06
N GLU A 268 31.19 -19.07 24.57
CA GLU A 268 32.24 -20.09 24.57
C GLU A 268 32.75 -20.25 26.00
N THR A 269 32.57 -21.46 26.52
CA THR A 269 33.18 -21.94 27.76
C THR A 269 34.70 -21.99 27.60
N ASP A 270 35.40 -21.41 28.58
CA ASP A 270 36.84 -21.50 28.80
C ASP A 270 37.41 -22.88 28.46
N ASP A 271 38.38 -22.93 27.54
CA ASP A 271 39.57 -23.74 27.74
C ASP A 271 40.78 -23.07 27.09
N SER A 272 41.76 -22.79 27.94
CA SER A 272 42.99 -22.09 27.64
C SER A 272 43.93 -22.92 26.76
N SER A 273 44.24 -22.44 25.56
CA SER A 273 45.60 -22.59 25.00
C SER A 273 45.88 -21.53 23.91
N SER A 274 46.64 -20.52 24.32
CA SER A 274 47.68 -19.80 23.59
C SER A 274 47.72 -19.89 22.05
N LEU A 275 47.33 -18.79 21.41
CA LEU A 275 47.90 -18.07 20.24
C LEU A 275 49.07 -18.74 19.46
N PRO A 276 49.15 -18.61 18.11
CA PRO A 276 49.41 -17.30 17.50
C PRO A 276 48.68 -16.93 16.19
N SER A 277 48.21 -15.68 16.21
CA SER A 277 48.40 -14.58 15.26
C SER A 277 48.87 -14.83 13.81
N ILE A 278 48.14 -14.11 12.93
CA ILE A 278 48.58 -13.34 11.74
C ILE A 278 48.60 -14.08 10.40
N SER A 279 47.58 -13.72 9.62
CA SER A 279 47.59 -13.23 8.23
C SER A 279 48.49 -13.92 7.20
N ILE A 280 47.91 -14.27 6.05
CA ILE A 280 48.20 -13.68 4.73
C ILE A 280 47.45 -14.44 3.62
N ILE A 281 46.91 -13.65 2.70
CA ILE A 281 46.26 -13.95 1.44
C ILE A 281 47.09 -14.91 0.56
N VAL A 282 46.47 -15.94 -0.04
CA VAL A 282 46.91 -16.48 -1.35
C VAL A 282 45.71 -16.94 -2.17
N SER A 283 45.64 -16.39 -3.38
CA SER A 283 44.72 -16.68 -4.48
C SER A 283 45.29 -17.70 -5.49
N LEU A 284 44.38 -18.28 -6.28
CA LEU A 284 44.54 -19.06 -7.53
C LEU A 284 44.99 -20.53 -7.48
N SER A 285 44.20 -21.41 -8.15
CA SER A 285 44.58 -22.36 -9.22
C SER A 285 43.40 -23.31 -9.52
N CYS A 286 42.81 -23.34 -10.72
CA CYS A 286 43.09 -24.27 -11.85
C CYS A 286 42.80 -25.76 -11.51
N ILE A 287 42.16 -26.65 -12.29
CA ILE A 287 41.95 -26.77 -13.75
C ILE A 287 41.11 -28.07 -14.06
N ILE A 288 40.35 -28.04 -15.17
CA ILE A 288 40.04 -29.11 -16.17
C ILE A 288 39.05 -30.30 -15.89
N VAL A 289 37.86 -30.15 -16.48
CA VAL A 289 37.16 -30.95 -17.55
C VAL A 289 37.50 -32.44 -17.76
N ALA A 290 36.47 -33.29 -17.80
CA ALA A 290 36.29 -34.30 -18.87
C ALA A 290 34.82 -34.75 -18.99
N ALA A 291 34.25 -34.56 -20.17
CA ALA A 291 32.95 -35.08 -20.58
C ALA A 291 33.10 -36.40 -21.37
N ALA A 292 32.00 -37.15 -21.37
CA ALA A 292 31.60 -38.22 -22.29
C ALA A 292 32.28 -39.60 -22.16
N LEU A 293 31.45 -40.63 -21.98
CA LEU A 293 31.43 -41.78 -22.89
C LEU A 293 30.08 -42.51 -22.85
N PHE A 294 29.68 -42.92 -24.05
CA PHE A 294 28.47 -43.63 -24.47
C PHE A 294 28.45 -45.14 -24.10
N LYS A 295 27.26 -45.75 -24.26
CA LYS A 295 26.91 -47.20 -24.35
C LYS A 295 26.77 -47.88 -22.98
N LYS A 296 25.67 -48.58 -22.66
CA LYS A 296 24.70 -49.36 -23.45
C LYS A 296 23.42 -49.53 -22.64
#